data_AF-A0A2V6P0E2-F1
#
_entry.id   AF-A0A2V6P0E2-F1
#
_cell.length_a   1.000
_cell.length_b   1.000
_cell.length_c   1.000
_cell.angle_alpha   90.00
_cell.angle_beta   90.00
_cell.angle_gamma   90.00
#
_symmetry.space_group_name_H-M   'P 1'
#
loop_
_entity.id
_entity.type
_entity.pdbx_description
1 polymer ?
#
loop_
_entity_poly.entity_id
_entity_poly.type
_entity_poly.pdbx_seq_one_letter_code
_entity_poly.pdbx_strand_id
1 'polypeptide(L)' 'MRPALRARVEAQIDKIGLRLASFPHHRLKESNRFRARVGDYRIIYTFDLAQNKIHLLAIGHRREIYRAL' A
#
# COMPACT_ATOMS: atom_id res chain seq x y z
N MET A 1 -6.52 10.54 10.97
CA MET A 1 -6.47 10.65 9.50
C MET A 1 -7.67 11.47 9.05
N ARG A 2 -7.55 12.43 8.11
CA ARG A 2 -8.71 13.21 7.64
C ARG A 2 -9.72 12.31 6.88
N PRO A 3 -11.05 12.52 6.98
CA PRO A 3 -12.04 11.64 6.34
C PRO A 3 -11.81 11.43 4.83
N ALA A 4 -11.53 12.49 4.10
CA ALA A 4 -11.23 12.42 2.65
C ALA A 4 -9.95 11.63 2.32
N LEU A 5 -8.96 11.63 3.22
CA LEU A 5 -7.75 10.84 3.03
C LEU A 5 -8.01 9.36 3.29
N ARG A 6 -8.81 9.03 4.32
CA ARG A 6 -9.21 7.65 4.62
C ARG A 6 -9.92 7.01 3.42
N ALA A 7 -10.92 7.71 2.86
CA ALA A 7 -11.65 7.22 1.69
C ALA A 7 -10.73 6.96 0.47
N ARG A 8 -9.74 7.82 0.24
CA ARG A 8 -8.76 7.64 -0.85
C ARG A 8 -7.81 6.47 -0.59
N VAL A 9 -7.49 6.20 0.67
CA VAL A 9 -6.68 5.04 1.06
C VAL A 9 -7.46 3.75 0.88
N GLU A 10 -8.71 3.70 1.35
CA GLU A 10 -9.63 2.56 1.17
C GLU A 10 -9.82 2.25 -0.32
N ALA A 11 -10.15 3.25 -1.14
CA ALA A 11 -10.28 3.08 -2.58
C ALA A 11 -8.99 2.56 -3.26
N GLN A 12 -7.82 2.96 -2.77
CA GLN A 12 -6.55 2.46 -3.28
C GLN A 12 -6.28 1.01 -2.85
N ILE A 13 -6.68 0.61 -1.63
CA ILE A 13 -6.60 -0.77 -1.15
C ILE A 13 -7.50 -1.66 -1.99
N ASP A 14 -8.75 -1.26 -2.24
CA ASP A 14 -9.69 -1.99 -3.09
C ASP A 14 -9.14 -2.14 -4.51
N LYS A 15 -8.58 -1.07 -5.08
CA LYS A 15 -7.94 -1.09 -6.39
C LYS A 15 -6.75 -2.05 -6.48
N ILE A 16 -6.07 -2.33 -5.37
CA ILE A 16 -5.00 -3.34 -5.33
C ILE A 16 -5.61 -4.72 -5.16
N GLY A 17 -6.46 -4.92 -4.16
CA GLY A 17 -7.05 -6.22 -3.81
C GLY A 17 -7.89 -6.83 -4.93
N LEU A 18 -8.70 -6.04 -5.63
CA LEU A 18 -9.56 -6.52 -6.72
C LEU A 18 -8.79 -7.07 -7.94
N ARG A 19 -7.50 -6.76 -8.04
CA ARG A 19 -6.66 -7.17 -9.17
C ARG A 19 -5.26 -7.54 -8.70
N LEU A 20 -5.18 -8.21 -7.55
CA LEU A 20 -3.92 -8.46 -6.85
C LEU A 20 -2.87 -9.10 -7.76
N ALA A 21 -3.24 -10.08 -8.60
CA ALA A 21 -2.30 -10.74 -9.51
C ALA A 21 -1.79 -9.86 -10.66
N SER A 22 -2.59 -8.90 -11.13
CA SER A 22 -2.29 -8.05 -12.30
C SER A 22 -2.01 -6.59 -11.95
N PHE A 23 -2.05 -6.24 -10.66
CA PHE A 23 -1.78 -4.88 -10.22
C PHE A 23 -0.31 -4.52 -10.49
N PRO A 24 -0.02 -3.31 -11.01
CA PRO A 24 1.35 -2.87 -11.24
C PRO A 24 2.04 -2.54 -9.90
N HIS A 25 2.53 -3.58 -9.22
CA HIS A 25 3.15 -3.46 -7.91
C HIS A 25 4.51 -2.76 -8.00
N HIS A 26 4.70 -1.72 -7.18
CA HIS A 26 5.99 -1.03 -7.08
C HIS A 26 6.76 -1.53 -5.87
N ARG A 27 7.77 -2.37 -6.10
CA ARG A 27 8.65 -2.91 -5.06
C ARG A 27 9.54 -1.82 -4.45
N LEU A 28 9.80 -1.89 -3.14
CA LEU A 28 10.84 -1.11 -2.50
C LEU A 28 12.22 -1.70 -2.85
N LYS A 29 13.25 -0.85 -2.94
CA LYS A 29 14.63 -1.34 -3.16
C LYS A 29 15.01 -2.27 -2.00
N GLU A 30 15.68 -3.38 -2.33
CA GLU A 30 16.26 -4.32 -1.36
C GLU A 30 15.24 -4.90 -0.35
N SER A 31 13.97 -4.99 -0.73
CA SER A 31 12.91 -5.49 0.15
C SER A 31 11.86 -6.31 -0.62
N ASN A 32 11.22 -7.23 0.08
CA ASN A 32 10.02 -7.95 -0.40
C ASN A 32 8.73 -7.14 -0.22
N ARG A 33 8.84 -5.89 0.24
CA ARG A 33 7.72 -4.98 0.45
C ARG A 33 7.44 -4.14 -0.79
N PHE A 34 6.19 -3.74 -0.94
CA PHE A 34 5.68 -2.91 -2.03
C PHE A 34 5.13 -1.60 -1.50
N ARG A 35 5.03 -0.60 -2.37
CA ARG A 35 4.43 0.71 -2.07
C ARG A 35 3.31 1.08 -3.03
N ALA A 36 2.27 1.73 -2.50
CA ALA A 36 1.28 2.46 -3.28
C ALA A 36 1.20 3.91 -2.82
N ARG A 37 0.93 4.83 -3.75
CA ARG A 37 0.85 6.27 -3.49
C ARG A 37 -0.60 6.72 -3.36
N VAL A 38 -0.89 7.49 -2.32
CA VAL A 38 -2.19 8.16 -2.12
C VAL A 38 -1.92 9.62 -1.79
N GLY A 39 -1.79 10.47 -2.82
CA GLY A 39 -1.34 11.85 -2.65
C GLY A 39 0.07 11.91 -2.03
N ASP A 40 0.18 12.52 -0.84
CA ASP A 40 1.42 12.57 -0.06
C ASP A 40 1.58 11.43 0.96
N TYR A 41 0.63 10.50 1.00
CA TYR A 41 0.70 9.30 1.83
C TYR A 41 1.15 8.10 1.00
N ARG A 42 1.72 7.11 1.69
CA ARG A 42 2.07 5.82 1.13
C ARG A 42 1.41 4.71 1.94
N ILE A 43 1.07 3.64 1.23
CA ILE A 43 0.69 2.35 1.80
C ILE A 43 1.86 1.42 1.52
N ILE A 44 2.42 0.81 2.57
CA ILE A 44 3.45 -0.23 2.46
C ILE A 44 2.79 -1.56 2.77
N TYR A 45 3.00 -2.54 1.89
CA TYR A 45 2.32 -3.81 1.96
C TYR A 45 3.15 -4.96 1.40
N THR A 46 2.78 -6.17 1.78
CA THR A 46 3.11 -7.43 1.10
C THR A 46 1.81 -8.10 0.65
N PHE A 47 1.90 -9.17 -0.12
CA PHE A 47 0.72 -9.91 -0.55
C PHE A 47 1.04 -11.39 -0.78
N ASP A 48 -0.01 -12.20 -0.71
CA ASP A 48 -0.02 -13.62 -1.05
C ASP A 48 -1.05 -13.83 -2.17
N LEU A 49 -0.56 -14.26 -3.34
CA LEU A 49 -1.43 -14.52 -4.50
C LEU A 49 -2.21 -15.82 -4.36
N ALA A 50 -1.67 -16.84 -3.70
CA ALA A 50 -2.36 -18.10 -3.50
C ALA A 50 -3.57 -17.93 -2.58
N GLN A 51 -3.46 -17.04 -1.59
CA GLN A 51 -4.55 -16.69 -0.68
C GLN A 51 -5.37 -15.48 -1.11
N ASN A 52 -5.02 -14.84 -2.23
CA ASN A 52 -5.58 -13.56 -2.68
C ASN A 52 -5.64 -12.50 -1.56
N LYS A 53 -4.55 -12.38 -0.78
CA LYS A 53 -4.51 -11.58 0.44
C LYS A 53 -3.47 -10.48 0.36
N ILE A 54 -3.87 -9.26 0.71
CA ILE A 54 -2.97 -8.13 0.92
C ILE A 54 -2.70 -7.96 2.41
N HIS A 55 -1.43 -7.75 2.78
CA HIS A 55 -0.99 -7.49 4.15
C HIS A 55 -0.50 -6.05 4.25
N LEU A 56 -1.26 -5.19 4.91
CA LEU A 56 -0.88 -3.79 5.13
C LEU A 56 0.12 -3.72 6.29
N LEU A 57 1.30 -3.17 6.03
CA LEU A 57 2.38 -3.06 7.01
C LEU A 57 2.42 -1.66 7.64
N ALA A 58 2.22 -0.62 6.83
CA ALA A 58 2.21 0.76 7.29
C ALA A 58 1.43 1.66 6.34
N ILE A 59 0.77 2.68 6.90
CA ILE A 59 0.19 3.78 6.14
C ILE A 59 0.61 5.08 6.79
N GLY A 60 1.25 5.96 6.03
CA GLY A 60 1.89 7.14 6.61
C GLY A 60 2.28 8.19 5.58
N HIS A 61 2.56 9.39 6.06
CA HIS A 61 2.99 10.48 5.22
C HIS A 61 4.39 10.20 4.64
N ARG A 62 4.65 10.66 3.41
CA ARG A 62 5.88 10.36 2.65
C ARG A 62 7.19 10.67 3.37
N ARG A 63 7.19 11.61 4.31
CA ARG A 63 8.36 12.09 5.08
C ARG A 63 8.66 11.24 6.31
N GLU A 64 7.67 10.50 6.80
CA GLU A 64 7.72 9.80 8.08
C GLU A 64 7.72 8.28 7.89
N ILE A 65 7.00 7.78 6.87
CA ILE A 65 6.70 6.36 6.73
C ILE A 65 7.94 5.46 6.60
N TYR A 66 9.05 5.97 6.09
CA TYR A 66 10.29 5.20 5.96
C TYR A 66 11.15 5.20 7.22
N ARG A 67 10.87 6.05 8.21
CA ARG A 67 11.64 6.08 9.47
C ARG A 67 11.31 4.90 10.38
N ALA A 68 10.19 4.22 10.13
CA ALA A 68 9.66 3.14 10.94
C ALA A 68 9.71 1.77 10.24
N LEU A 69 10.41 1.65 9.10
CA LEU A 69 10.42 0.45 8.25
C LEU A 69 11.79 -0.21 8.14
#